data_AF-A0A939IT81-F1
#
_entry.id   AF-A0A939IT81-F1
#
_cell.length_a   1.000
_cell.length_b   1.000
_cell.length_c   1.000
_cell.angle_alpha   90.00
_cell.angle_beta   90.00
_cell.angle_gamma   90.00
#
_symmetry.space_group_name_H-M   'P 1'
#
loop_
_entity.id
_entity.type
_entity.pdbx_description
1 polymer ?
#
loop_
_entity_poly.entity_id
_entity_poly.type
_entity_poly.pdbx_seq_one_letter_code
_entity_poly.pdbx_strand_id
1 'polypeptide(L)'
;MALPYLGSWESWFAEGFASYMQYQIMARAGLLEGTPMDHYRRKLRPHLRWYNSEHSAASVARRLMEQKQYPAAYWGGAWFFVLADQRLAEDHNMRLTTLMKDYLRCCRSRDTTLDEVIASLDGLVGETLFSELRRDFEQQPAKKMIPASPD
;
A
#
# COMPACT_ATOMS: atom_id res chain seq x y z
N MET A 1 -15.45 -5.53 -5.80
CA MET A 1 -14.51 -4.50 -5.33
C MET A 1 -13.57 -5.15 -4.31
N ALA A 2 -12.26 -4.96 -4.44
CA ALA A 2 -11.27 -5.75 -3.68
C ALA A 2 -11.17 -5.40 -2.19
N LEU A 3 -11.42 -4.14 -1.83
CA LEU A 3 -11.50 -3.64 -0.45
C LEU A 3 -12.92 -3.09 -0.18
N PRO A 4 -13.39 -3.04 1.08
CA PRO A 4 -14.60 -2.31 1.45
C PRO A 4 -14.44 -0.80 1.25
N TYR A 5 -15.55 -0.07 1.31
CA TYR A 5 -15.49 1.39 1.36
C TYR A 5 -14.99 1.80 2.75
N LEU A 6 -13.80 2.40 2.82
CA LEU A 6 -13.12 2.71 4.08
C LEU A 6 -13.36 4.15 4.57
N GLY A 7 -14.24 4.91 3.92
CA GLY A 7 -14.41 6.33 4.19
C GLY A 7 -13.33 7.20 3.55
N SER A 8 -13.53 8.51 3.61
CA SER A 8 -12.60 9.50 3.03
C SER A 8 -11.29 9.61 3.80
N TRP A 9 -11.28 9.31 5.10
CA TRP A 9 -10.07 9.38 5.92
C TRP A 9 -9.04 8.29 5.54
N GLU A 10 -9.53 7.11 5.18
CA GLU A 10 -8.70 5.96 4.79
C GLU A 10 -8.66 5.73 3.27
N SER A 11 -9.06 6.72 2.47
CA SER A 11 -8.99 6.63 1.01
C SER A 11 -7.54 6.45 0.51
N TRP A 12 -6.54 6.93 1.26
CA TRP A 12 -5.12 6.71 0.94
C TRP A 12 -4.76 5.22 0.85
N PHE A 13 -5.37 4.39 1.70
CA PHE A 13 -5.14 2.95 1.71
C PHE A 13 -5.81 2.30 0.50
N ALA A 14 -7.08 2.62 0.24
CA ALA A 14 -7.83 2.04 -0.87
C ALA A 14 -7.25 2.43 -2.25
N GLU A 15 -6.92 3.71 -2.44
CA GLU A 15 -6.33 4.22 -3.68
C GLU A 15 -4.88 3.76 -3.85
N GLY A 16 -4.15 3.65 -2.75
CA GLY A 16 -2.82 3.03 -2.71
C GLY A 16 -2.86 1.58 -3.18
N PHE A 17 -3.84 0.80 -2.71
CA PHE A 17 -4.03 -0.58 -3.13
C PHE A 17 -4.33 -0.68 -4.62
N ALA A 18 -5.24 0.15 -5.13
CA ALA A 18 -5.56 0.20 -6.56
C ALA A 18 -4.32 0.52 -7.41
N SER A 19 -3.51 1.48 -6.96
CA SER A 19 -2.27 1.90 -7.61
C SER A 19 -1.18 0.83 -7.58
N TYR A 20 -1.06 0.08 -6.47
CA TYR A 20 -0.23 -1.12 -6.41
C TYR A 20 -0.73 -2.19 -7.40
N MET A 21 -2.02 -2.51 -7.40
CA MET A 21 -2.57 -3.56 -8.26
C MET A 21 -2.39 -3.27 -9.76
N GLN A 22 -2.28 -2.00 -10.16
CA GLN A 22 -2.03 -1.61 -11.55
C GLN A 22 -0.86 -2.40 -12.17
N TYR A 23 0.32 -2.37 -11.53
CA TYR A 23 1.51 -3.02 -12.11
C TYR A 23 1.54 -4.53 -11.89
N GLN A 24 0.87 -5.04 -10.85
CA GLN A 24 0.68 -6.48 -10.68
C GLN A 24 -0.14 -7.08 -11.84
N ILE A 25 -1.22 -6.39 -12.24
CA ILE A 25 -2.08 -6.81 -13.34
C ILE A 25 -1.33 -6.72 -14.67
N MET A 26 -0.63 -5.60 -14.94
CA MET A 26 0.14 -5.43 -16.16
C MET A 26 1.25 -6.48 -16.32
N ALA A 27 1.98 -6.76 -15.23
CA ALA A 27 3.01 -7.80 -15.24
C ALA A 27 2.41 -9.18 -15.53
N ARG A 28 1.30 -9.54 -14.88
CA ARG A 28 0.59 -10.80 -15.14
C ARG A 28 0.09 -10.92 -16.58
N ALA A 29 -0.30 -9.81 -17.20
CA ALA A 29 -0.76 -9.75 -18.58
C ALA A 29 0.38 -9.75 -19.61
N GLY A 30 1.65 -9.73 -19.19
CA GLY A 30 2.79 -9.63 -20.10
C GLY A 30 2.91 -8.26 -20.79
N LEU A 31 2.29 -7.22 -20.22
CA LEU A 31 2.26 -5.86 -20.78
C LEU A 31 3.31 -4.93 -20.15
N LEU A 32 4.14 -5.46 -19.26
CA LEU A 32 5.11 -4.67 -18.50
C LEU A 32 6.52 -4.92 -19.02
N GLU A 33 7.17 -3.87 -19.52
CA GLU A 33 8.62 -3.86 -19.73
C GLU A 33 9.32 -3.58 -18.39
N GLY A 34 10.17 -4.50 -17.92
CA GLY A 34 10.82 -4.40 -16.61
C GLY A 34 9.97 -4.96 -15.46
N THR A 35 10.38 -4.70 -14.21
CA THR A 35 9.70 -5.25 -13.03
C THR A 35 8.67 -4.28 -12.47
N PRO A 36 7.62 -4.75 -11.77
CA PRO A 36 6.70 -3.85 -11.04
C PRO A 36 7.42 -2.85 -10.14
N MET A 37 8.51 -3.26 -9.48
CA MET A 37 9.30 -2.38 -8.61
C MET A 37 9.88 -1.18 -9.36
N ASP A 38 10.44 -1.39 -10.55
CA ASP A 38 11.00 -0.31 -11.38
C ASP A 38 9.94 0.74 -11.70
N HIS A 39 8.71 0.30 -11.95
CA HIS A 39 7.58 1.17 -12.25
C HIS A 39 7.10 1.93 -11.01
N TYR A 40 7.00 1.29 -9.84
CA TYR A 40 6.66 1.99 -8.60
C TYR A 40 7.69 3.07 -8.27
N ARG A 41 9.00 2.74 -8.33
CA ARG A 41 10.09 3.72 -8.13
C ARG A 41 9.98 4.89 -9.09
N ARG A 42 9.75 4.62 -10.38
CA ARG A 42 9.60 5.64 -11.42
C ARG A 42 8.41 6.56 -11.18
N LYS A 43 7.27 6.01 -10.75
CA LYS A 43 6.05 6.77 -10.44
C LYS A 43 6.16 7.57 -9.16
N LEU A 44 6.82 7.03 -8.14
CA LEU A 44 7.01 7.68 -6.85
C LEU A 44 8.06 8.81 -6.91
N ARG A 45 9.12 8.66 -7.71
CA ARG A 45 10.24 9.61 -7.83
C ARG A 45 9.84 11.10 -7.91
N PRO A 46 8.93 11.55 -8.80
CA PRO A 46 8.55 12.97 -8.88
C PRO A 46 7.81 13.48 -7.62
N HIS A 47 7.38 12.59 -6.72
CA HIS A 47 6.59 12.88 -5.54
C HIS A 47 7.38 12.78 -4.23
N LEU A 48 8.64 12.32 -4.27
CA LEU A 48 9.48 12.14 -3.09
C LEU A 48 9.65 13.42 -2.25
N ARG A 49 9.63 14.59 -2.89
CA ARG A 49 9.68 15.89 -2.20
C ARG A 49 8.58 16.06 -1.14
N TRP A 50 7.42 15.43 -1.32
CA TRP A 50 6.31 15.49 -0.36
C TRP A 50 6.54 14.56 0.84
N TYR A 51 7.17 13.42 0.59
CA TYR A 51 7.41 12.37 1.57
C TYR A 51 8.76 12.51 2.28
N ASN A 52 9.62 13.43 1.86
CA ASN A 52 10.72 13.94 2.67
C ASN A 52 10.17 14.85 3.80
N SER A 53 9.46 14.25 4.76
CA SER A 53 8.71 14.93 5.81
C SER A 53 8.89 14.25 7.17
N GLU A 54 8.80 15.05 8.24
CA GLU A 54 8.68 14.54 9.62
C GLU A 54 7.26 14.04 9.94
N HIS A 55 6.26 14.43 9.16
CA HIS A 55 4.92 13.86 9.27
C HIS A 55 4.90 12.42 8.76
N SER A 56 3.96 11.62 9.25
CA SER A 56 3.85 10.23 8.82
C SER A 56 3.41 10.08 7.37
N ALA A 57 3.78 8.96 6.75
CA ALA A 57 3.47 8.71 5.33
C ALA A 57 1.95 8.70 5.08
N ALA A 58 1.16 8.11 5.99
CA ALA A 58 -0.30 8.15 5.92
C ALA A 58 -0.83 9.59 6.03
N SER A 59 -0.32 10.39 6.97
CA SER A 59 -0.72 11.80 7.15
C SER A 59 -0.40 12.65 5.91
N VAL A 60 0.80 12.49 5.35
CA VAL A 60 1.20 13.15 4.10
C VAL A 60 0.27 12.74 2.96
N ALA A 61 -0.04 11.45 2.81
CA ALA A 61 -0.93 10.97 1.76
C ALA A 61 -2.36 11.55 1.91
N ARG A 62 -2.94 11.54 3.12
CA ARG A 62 -4.26 12.14 3.41
C ARG A 62 -4.27 13.62 3.03
N ARG A 63 -3.28 14.39 3.48
CA ARG A 63 -3.16 15.82 3.14
C ARG A 63 -3.06 16.05 1.63
N LEU A 64 -2.29 15.22 0.92
CA LEU A 64 -2.19 15.31 -0.54
C LEU A 64 -3.52 15.01 -1.23
N MET A 65 -4.34 14.10 -0.71
CA MET A 65 -5.70 13.86 -1.21
C MET A 65 -6.61 15.07 -1.01
N GLU A 66 -6.59 15.67 0.18
CA GLU A 66 -7.35 16.90 0.49
C GLU A 66 -6.94 18.06 -0.43
N GLN A 67 -5.64 18.15 -0.74
CA GLN A 67 -5.08 19.14 -1.66
C GLN A 67 -5.24 18.78 -3.15
N LYS A 68 -5.97 17.69 -3.46
CA LYS A 68 -6.20 17.17 -4.82
C LYS A 68 -4.91 16.84 -5.58
N GLN A 69 -3.82 16.59 -4.86
CA GLN A 69 -2.55 16.09 -5.39
C GLN A 69 -2.59 14.56 -5.51
N TYR A 70 -3.62 14.05 -6.21
CA TYR A 70 -3.96 12.63 -6.24
C TYR A 70 -2.81 11.72 -6.67
N PRO A 71 -2.04 12.00 -7.74
CA PRO A 71 -0.93 11.11 -8.12
C PRO A 71 0.10 10.94 -7.00
N ALA A 72 0.42 12.01 -6.27
CA ALA A 72 1.36 11.93 -5.16
C ALA A 72 0.81 11.07 -4.01
N ALA A 73 -0.45 11.27 -3.64
CA ALA A 73 -1.12 10.48 -2.61
C ALA A 73 -1.22 9.00 -2.99
N TYR A 74 -1.60 8.71 -4.23
CA TYR A 74 -1.77 7.36 -4.76
C TYR A 74 -0.47 6.58 -4.76
N TRP A 75 0.61 7.16 -5.28
CA TRP A 75 1.90 6.47 -5.34
C TRP A 75 2.58 6.36 -3.98
N GLY A 76 2.36 7.31 -3.07
CA GLY A 76 2.80 7.16 -1.69
C GLY A 76 2.02 6.09 -0.93
N GLY A 77 0.69 6.02 -1.13
CA GLY A 77 -0.14 4.94 -0.58
C GLY A 77 0.21 3.57 -1.18
N ALA A 78 0.54 3.50 -2.47
CA ALA A 78 0.98 2.27 -3.13
C ALA A 78 2.24 1.70 -2.48
N TRP A 79 3.12 2.57 -1.97
CA TRP A 79 4.36 2.15 -1.33
C TRP A 79 4.13 1.32 -0.06
N PHE A 80 3.03 1.55 0.66
CA PHE A 80 2.60 0.67 1.75
C PHE A 80 2.49 -0.79 1.28
N PHE A 81 1.80 -1.01 0.16
CA PHE A 81 1.59 -2.36 -0.38
C PHE A 81 2.84 -2.95 -1.03
N VAL A 82 3.74 -2.11 -1.54
CA VAL A 82 5.07 -2.55 -1.98
C VAL A 82 5.85 -3.14 -0.80
N LEU A 83 5.91 -2.41 0.32
CA LEU A 83 6.58 -2.88 1.54
C LEU A 83 5.91 -4.15 2.09
N ALA A 84 4.58 -4.21 2.11
CA ALA A 84 3.84 -5.40 2.56
C ALA A 84 4.16 -6.63 1.71
N ASP A 85 4.16 -6.49 0.37
CA ASP A 85 4.45 -7.58 -0.56
C ASP A 85 5.93 -8.03 -0.49
N GLN A 86 6.85 -7.13 -0.15
CA GLN A 86 8.25 -7.50 0.12
C GLN A 86 8.38 -8.31 1.41
N ARG A 87 7.82 -7.83 2.54
CA ARG A 87 7.84 -8.58 3.81
C ARG A 87 7.18 -9.95 3.69
N LEU A 88 6.03 -10.04 3.03
CA LEU A 88 5.39 -11.33 2.75
C LEU A 88 6.27 -12.28 1.93
N ALA A 89 7.00 -11.75 0.94
CA ALA A 89 7.87 -12.56 0.11
C ALA A 89 9.10 -13.05 0.88
N GLU A 90 9.67 -12.21 1.75
CA GLU A 90 10.86 -12.49 2.55
C GLU A 90 10.55 -13.45 3.70
N ASP A 91 9.49 -13.18 4.48
CA ASP A 91 9.21 -13.87 5.73
C ASP A 91 8.31 -15.11 5.55
N HIS A 92 7.43 -15.10 4.53
CA HIS A 92 6.41 -16.14 4.31
C HIS A 92 6.48 -16.83 2.97
N ASN A 93 7.40 -16.43 2.08
CA ASN A 93 7.45 -16.88 0.69
C ASN A 93 6.09 -16.71 -0.02
N MET A 94 5.36 -15.64 0.33
CA MET A 94 4.01 -15.35 -0.14
C MET A 94 3.97 -14.03 -0.93
N ARG A 95 3.03 -13.91 -1.86
CA ARG A 95 2.74 -12.63 -2.53
C ARG A 95 1.45 -12.04 -2.02
N LEU A 96 1.40 -10.72 -1.89
CA LEU A 96 0.20 -9.98 -1.51
C LEU A 96 -0.97 -10.30 -2.44
N THR A 97 -0.72 -10.49 -3.75
CA THR A 97 -1.77 -10.86 -4.71
C THR A 97 -2.39 -12.24 -4.44
N THR A 98 -1.65 -13.16 -3.82
CA THR A 98 -2.18 -14.46 -3.38
C THR A 98 -2.98 -14.29 -2.09
N LEU A 99 -2.42 -13.60 -1.09
CA LEU A 99 -3.12 -13.29 0.16
C LEU A 99 -4.47 -12.59 -0.08
N MET A 100 -4.50 -11.63 -1.01
CA MET A 100 -5.73 -10.91 -1.36
C MET A 100 -6.80 -11.82 -1.96
N LYS A 101 -6.45 -12.92 -2.62
CA LYS A 101 -7.45 -13.91 -3.08
C LYS A 101 -8.10 -14.63 -1.91
N ASP A 102 -7.35 -14.88 -0.85
CA ASP A 102 -7.84 -15.55 0.35
C ASP A 102 -8.74 -14.60 1.15
N TYR A 103 -8.29 -13.35 1.28
CA TYR A 103 -9.07 -12.26 1.84
C TYR A 103 -10.43 -12.09 1.14
N LEU A 104 -10.44 -12.11 -0.20
CA LEU A 104 -11.66 -12.00 -0.99
C LEU A 104 -12.64 -13.16 -0.76
N ARG A 105 -12.13 -14.35 -0.42
CA ARG A 105 -12.96 -15.53 -0.15
C ARG A 105 -13.51 -15.56 1.27
N CYS A 106 -12.74 -15.14 2.28
CA CYS A 106 -13.13 -15.29 3.68
C CYS A 106 -13.77 -14.04 4.31
N CYS A 107 -13.26 -12.86 3.97
CA CYS A 107 -13.25 -11.76 4.92
C CYS A 107 -13.86 -10.49 4.32
N ARG A 108 -13.66 -10.28 3.02
CA ARG A 108 -14.17 -9.10 2.30
C ARG A 108 -15.65 -8.80 2.52
N SER A 109 -16.53 -9.81 2.63
CA SER A 109 -17.97 -9.57 2.81
C SER A 109 -18.36 -9.15 4.23
N ARG A 110 -17.47 -9.35 5.20
CA ARG A 110 -17.69 -9.04 6.63
C ARG A 110 -17.06 -7.71 7.02
N ASP A 111 -15.87 -7.43 6.50
CA ASP A 111 -15.12 -6.26 6.90
C ASP A 111 -15.72 -4.97 6.33
N THR A 112 -15.76 -3.93 7.16
CA THR A 112 -16.33 -2.62 6.85
C THR A 112 -15.37 -1.46 7.18
N THR A 113 -14.36 -1.71 8.00
CA THR A 113 -13.38 -0.72 8.46
C THR A 113 -11.95 -1.12 8.09
N LEU A 114 -11.01 -0.17 8.14
CA LEU A 114 -9.59 -0.48 7.90
C LEU A 114 -9.03 -1.39 8.99
N ASP A 115 -9.46 -1.23 10.25
CA ASP A 115 -9.04 -2.08 11.37
C ASP A 115 -9.40 -3.54 11.11
N GLU A 116 -10.63 -3.81 10.67
CA GLU A 116 -11.08 -5.16 10.31
C GLU A 116 -10.32 -5.73 9.12
N VAL A 117 -10.07 -4.93 8.07
CA VAL A 117 -9.27 -5.35 6.91
C VAL A 117 -7.87 -5.78 7.36
N ILE A 118 -7.20 -4.95 8.15
CA ILE A 118 -5.84 -5.21 8.64
C ILE A 118 -5.82 -6.46 9.53
N ALA A 119 -6.78 -6.60 10.45
CA ALA A 119 -6.89 -7.77 11.31
C ALA A 119 -7.15 -9.06 10.50
N SER A 120 -7.98 -9.00 9.46
CA SER A 120 -8.24 -10.13 8.57
C SER A 120 -7.00 -10.52 7.76
N LEU A 121 -6.23 -9.55 7.27
CA LEU A 121 -4.98 -9.83 6.57
C LEU A 121 -3.95 -10.46 7.50
N ASP A 122 -3.75 -9.91 8.70
CA ASP A 122 -2.88 -10.48 9.73
C ASP A 122 -3.29 -11.90 10.12
N GLY A 123 -4.59 -12.14 10.29
CA GLY A 123 -5.12 -13.48 10.58
C GLY A 123 -4.87 -14.51 9.47
N LEU A 124 -4.81 -14.08 8.21
CA LEU A 124 -4.48 -14.95 7.07
C LEU A 124 -2.98 -15.24 6.97
N VAL A 125 -2.13 -14.31 7.41
CA VAL A 125 -0.67 -14.52 7.48
C VAL A 125 -0.29 -15.34 8.72
N GLY A 126 -1.02 -15.16 9.83
CA GLY A 126 -0.73 -15.77 11.14
C GLY A 126 0.13 -14.89 12.06
N GLU A 127 0.33 -13.62 11.73
CA GLU A 127 1.16 -12.67 12.49
C GLU A 127 0.68 -11.22 12.30
N THR A 128 1.26 -10.27 13.03
CA THR A 128 0.87 -8.84 13.05
C THR A 128 1.52 -7.97 11.97
N LEU A 129 1.88 -8.53 10.81
CA LEU A 129 2.65 -7.86 9.75
C LEU A 129 2.01 -6.54 9.28
N PHE A 130 0.73 -6.56 8.93
CA PHE A 130 0.00 -5.41 8.42
C PHE A 130 -0.34 -4.42 9.53
N SER A 131 -0.67 -4.90 10.74
CA SER A 131 -0.85 -4.03 11.90
C SER A 131 0.41 -3.23 12.22
N GLU A 132 1.56 -3.90 12.24
CA GLU A 132 2.86 -3.25 12.49
C GLU A 132 3.23 -2.29 11.38
N LEU A 133 3.09 -2.71 10.11
CA LEU A 133 3.37 -1.85 8.98
C LEU A 133 2.46 -0.62 8.96
N ARG A 134 1.17 -0.78 9.27
CA ARG A 134 0.23 0.35 9.37
C ARG A 134 0.64 1.30 10.48
N ARG A 135 0.93 0.78 11.67
CA ARG A 135 1.42 1.59 12.79
C ARG A 135 2.63 2.41 12.37
N ASP A 136 3.60 1.79 11.71
CA ASP A 136 4.80 2.49 11.24
C ASP A 136 4.44 3.56 10.19
N PHE A 137 3.56 3.24 9.25
CA PHE A 137 3.13 4.20 8.22
C PHE A 137 2.35 5.40 8.77
N GLU A 138 1.66 5.21 9.90
CA GLU A 138 0.86 6.24 10.58
C GLU A 138 1.65 7.03 11.64
N GLN A 139 2.75 6.49 12.16
CA GLN A 139 3.48 7.07 13.30
C GLN A 139 4.92 7.46 12.99
N GLN A 140 5.61 6.77 12.08
CA GLN A 140 7.00 7.12 11.73
C GLN A 140 7.04 8.24 10.69
N PRO A 141 8.07 9.11 10.72
CA PRO A 141 8.32 10.08 9.67
C PRO A 141 8.29 9.45 8.27
N ALA A 142 7.62 10.09 7.33
CA ALA A 142 7.46 9.61 5.96
C ALA A 142 8.81 9.27 5.30
N LYS A 143 9.85 10.07 5.58
CA LYS A 143 11.21 9.87 5.07
C LYS A 143 11.88 8.56 5.52
N LYS A 144 11.36 7.91 6.58
CA LYS A 144 11.83 6.59 7.04
C LYS A 144 11.10 5.44 6.34
N MET A 145 9.86 5.68 5.90
CA MET A 145 9.02 4.65 5.28
C MET A 145 9.15 4.66 3.75
N ILE A 146 9.32 5.85 3.18
CA ILE A 146 9.41 6.08 1.75
C ILE A 146 10.84 6.58 1.47
N PRO A 147 11.60 5.88 0.60
CA PRO A 147 13.01 6.17 0.41
C PRO A 147 13.21 7.56 -0.18
N ALA A 148 14.21 8.29 0.31
CA ALA A 148 14.54 9.64 -0.16
C ALA A 148 15.11 9.67 -1.60
N SER A 149 15.60 8.53 -2.10
CA SER A 149 16.06 8.32 -3.47
C SER A 149 15.64 6.92 -3.94
N PRO A 150 15.24 6.73 -5.20
CA PRO A 150 15.18 5.41 -5.77
C PRO A 150 16.61 4.94 -6.05
N ASP A 151 17.03 3.86 -5.40
CA ASP A 151 18.21 3.10 -5.83
C ASP A 151 17.99 2.51 -7.24
#